data_AF-W2D243-F1
#
_entry.id   AF-W2D243-F1
#
_cell.length_a   1.000
_cell.length_b   1.000
_cell.length_c   1.000
_cell.angle_alpha   90.00
_cell.angle_beta   90.00
_cell.angle_gamma   90.00
#
_symmetry.space_group_name_H-M   'P 1'
#
loop_
_entity.id
_entity.type
_entity.pdbx_description
1 polymer ?
#
loop_
_entity_poly.entity_id
_entity_poly.type
_entity_poly.pdbx_seq_one_letter_code
_entity_poly.pdbx_strand_id
1 'polypeptide(L)'
;MRHGLNNQVVGLTPLLLLVVLNYTYTYLISYLISSAVCLVGLIVFWGPVRRRRYQFMLLPTAVALALYSLFFVLQLGNMLADYSPLVTEWLLVVVLSSISTMQRVIVGRVRRSRRPVLRRTRLRTALNEFFFVARITQNAYTIHLFIILFYKILPEADQTLRLEQLLQREFLLAISLGLMLY
;
A
#
# COMPACT_ATOMS: atom_id res chain seq x y z
N MET A 1 3.73 11.71 -18.62
CA MET A 1 3.35 11.18 -17.30
C MET A 1 1.86 11.42 -17.08
N ARG A 2 1.11 10.41 -16.63
CA ARG A 2 -0.35 10.52 -16.51
C ARG A 2 -0.69 11.22 -15.18
N HIS A 3 -1.14 12.45 -15.26
CA HIS A 3 -1.68 13.17 -14.10
C HIS A 3 -3.13 12.70 -13.83
N GLY A 4 -3.50 12.54 -12.56
CA GLY A 4 -4.86 12.19 -12.10
C GLY A 4 -5.10 10.70 -11.78
N LEU A 5 -6.38 10.27 -11.77
CA LEU A 5 -6.88 8.92 -11.39
C LEU A 5 -6.33 7.72 -12.20
N ASN A 6 -5.35 7.95 -13.07
CA ASN A 6 -4.72 6.93 -13.89
C ASN A 6 -3.29 6.62 -13.41
N ASN A 7 -2.80 7.35 -12.41
CA ASN A 7 -1.55 7.06 -11.70
C ASN A 7 -1.78 5.83 -10.80
N GLN A 8 -0.85 4.88 -10.85
CA GLN A 8 -0.90 3.68 -10.02
C GLN A 8 -0.85 4.02 -8.53
N VAL A 9 -0.24 5.14 -8.14
CA VAL A 9 -0.14 5.58 -6.74
C VAL A 9 -1.52 5.76 -6.09
N VAL A 10 -2.58 6.08 -6.85
CA VAL A 10 -3.95 6.20 -6.33
C VAL A 10 -4.43 4.88 -5.71
N GLY A 11 -3.82 3.74 -6.02
CA GLY A 11 -4.15 2.48 -5.34
C GLY A 11 -3.67 2.38 -3.89
N LEU A 12 -2.84 3.30 -3.43
CA LEU A 12 -2.44 3.44 -2.02
C LEU A 12 -3.44 4.24 -1.19
N THR A 13 -4.42 4.92 -1.81
CA THR A 13 -5.39 5.76 -1.11
C THR A 13 -6.11 5.06 0.05
N PRO A 14 -6.56 3.78 -0.07
CA PRO A 14 -7.18 3.10 1.06
C PRO A 14 -6.24 2.92 2.26
N LEU A 15 -4.94 2.72 2.03
CA LEU A 15 -3.96 2.59 3.10
C LEU A 15 -3.69 3.95 3.76
N LEU A 16 -3.54 5.00 2.95
CA LEU A 16 -3.43 6.37 3.45
C LEU A 16 -4.63 6.79 4.28
N LEU A 17 -5.83 6.44 3.83
CA LEU A 17 -7.05 6.68 4.57
C LEU A 17 -7.03 5.97 5.93
N LEU A 18 -6.49 4.75 6.01
CA LEU A 18 -6.32 4.03 7.27
C LEU A 18 -5.42 4.80 8.23
N VAL A 19 -4.27 5.28 7.76
CA VAL A 19 -3.32 6.05 8.58
C VAL A 19 -3.95 7.34 9.09
N VAL A 20 -4.64 8.08 8.22
CA VAL A 20 -5.31 9.35 8.58
C VAL A 20 -6.44 9.10 9.57
N LEU A 21 -7.29 8.10 9.34
CA LEU A 21 -8.40 7.78 10.25
C LEU A 21 -7.90 7.29 11.61
N ASN A 22 -6.72 6.66 11.69
CA ASN A 22 -6.09 6.28 12.96
C ASN A 22 -5.65 7.49 13.81
N TYR A 23 -5.71 8.71 13.26
CA TYR A 23 -5.51 9.93 14.02
C TYR A 23 -6.74 10.28 14.87
N THR A 24 -7.94 9.99 14.38
CA THR A 24 -9.20 10.44 14.97
C THR A 24 -10.09 9.31 15.50
N TYR A 25 -9.93 8.11 14.95
CA TYR A 25 -10.76 6.94 15.25
C TYR A 25 -9.92 5.75 15.71
N THR A 26 -10.60 4.78 16.33
CA THR A 26 -9.99 3.51 16.72
C THR A 26 -9.55 2.70 15.51
N TYR A 27 -8.52 1.86 15.68
CA TYR A 27 -7.96 1.03 14.60
C TYR A 27 -9.01 0.15 13.90
N LEU A 28 -10.07 -0.28 14.60
CA LEU A 28 -11.18 -1.05 14.04
C LEU A 28 -12.01 -0.22 13.05
N ILE A 29 -12.42 0.98 13.45
CA ILE A 29 -13.24 1.87 12.61
C ILE A 29 -12.44 2.32 11.39
N SER A 30 -11.18 2.72 11.61
CA SER A 30 -10.25 3.09 10.54
C SER A 30 -10.05 1.96 9.53
N TYR A 31 -9.93 0.72 10.01
CA TYR A 31 -9.85 -0.47 9.18
C TYR A 31 -11.13 -0.71 8.37
N LEU A 32 -12.30 -0.66 9.01
CA LEU A 32 -13.58 -0.91 8.33
C LEU A 32 -13.82 0.09 7.20
N ILE A 33 -13.61 1.39 7.46
CA ILE A 33 -13.78 2.44 6.45
C ILE A 33 -12.78 2.25 5.30
N SER A 34 -11.51 2.00 5.62
CA SER A 34 -10.47 1.81 4.62
C SER A 34 -10.68 0.57 3.76
N SER A 35 -11.13 -0.52 4.39
CA SER A 35 -11.51 -1.76 3.71
C SER A 35 -12.71 -1.54 2.78
N ALA A 36 -13.75 -0.84 3.24
CA ALA A 36 -14.91 -0.48 2.41
C ALA A 36 -14.50 0.37 1.20
N VAL A 37 -13.67 1.40 1.39
CA VAL A 37 -13.13 2.22 0.28
C VAL A 37 -12.29 1.39 -0.68
N CYS A 38 -11.48 0.45 -0.18
CA CYS A 38 -10.69 -0.46 -1.01
C CYS A 38 -11.59 -1.36 -1.86
N LEU A 39 -12.64 -1.95 -1.28
CA LEU A 39 -13.60 -2.80 -1.99
C LEU A 39 -14.38 -2.03 -3.05
N VAL A 40 -14.88 -0.83 -2.72
CA VAL A 40 -15.53 0.06 -3.69
C VAL A 40 -14.55 0.39 -4.83
N GLY A 41 -13.29 0.69 -4.50
CA GLY A 41 -12.23 0.89 -5.50
C GLY A 41 -12.07 -0.33 -6.42
N LEU A 42 -11.93 -1.53 -5.86
CA LEU A 42 -11.83 -2.76 -6.66
C LEU A 42 -13.06 -2.98 -7.55
N ILE A 43 -14.28 -2.73 -7.05
CA ILE A 43 -15.51 -2.87 -7.85
C ILE A 43 -15.53 -1.84 -9.00
N VAL A 44 -15.14 -0.60 -8.74
CA VAL A 44 -15.10 0.45 -9.76
C VAL A 44 -14.05 0.16 -10.83
N PHE A 45 -12.86 -0.30 -10.44
CA PHE A 45 -11.75 -0.53 -11.36
C PHE A 45 -11.78 -1.91 -12.05
N TRP A 46 -12.42 -2.91 -11.44
CA TRP A 46 -12.50 -4.27 -11.96
C TRP A 46 -13.87 -4.65 -12.53
N GLY A 47 -14.93 -3.94 -12.12
CA GLY A 47 -16.32 -4.15 -12.52
C GLY A 47 -16.72 -3.48 -13.85
N PRO A 48 -18.00 -3.05 -14.01
CA PRO A 48 -18.62 -2.69 -15.30
C PRO A 48 -17.93 -1.54 -16.05
N VAL A 49 -17.13 -0.73 -15.35
CA VAL A 49 -16.37 0.41 -15.90
C VAL A 49 -15.02 -0.08 -16.47
N ARG A 50 -15.05 -1.13 -17.30
CA ARG A 50 -13.89 -1.65 -18.05
C ARG A 50 -13.38 -0.67 -19.13
N ARG A 51 -13.64 0.62 -18.97
CA ARG A 51 -13.22 1.71 -19.84
C ARG A 51 -11.79 2.10 -19.49
N ARG A 52 -10.85 1.32 -20.04
CA ARG A 52 -9.48 1.74 -20.42
C ARG A 52 -8.45 2.04 -19.32
N ARG A 53 -8.78 1.98 -18.03
CA ARG A 53 -7.84 2.27 -16.92
C ARG A 53 -7.55 1.02 -16.10
N TYR A 54 -6.29 0.82 -15.73
CA TYR A 54 -5.85 -0.28 -14.88
C TYR A 54 -5.21 0.33 -13.64
N GLN A 55 -5.67 -0.05 -12.45
CA GLN A 55 -5.10 0.39 -11.19
C GLN A 55 -4.65 -0.83 -10.40
N PHE A 56 -3.49 -1.35 -10.77
CA PHE A 56 -2.96 -2.61 -10.22
C PHE A 56 -2.55 -2.46 -8.77
N MET A 57 -2.16 -1.26 -8.34
CA MET A 57 -1.73 -0.99 -6.97
C MET A 57 -2.85 -1.19 -5.93
N LEU A 58 -4.13 -1.14 -6.33
CA LEU A 58 -5.25 -1.48 -5.43
C LEU A 58 -5.23 -2.95 -4.99
N LEU A 59 -4.70 -3.86 -5.82
CA LEU A 59 -4.66 -5.28 -5.49
C LEU A 59 -3.69 -5.58 -4.33
N PRO A 60 -2.40 -5.13 -4.36
CA PRO A 60 -1.52 -5.22 -3.21
C PRO A 60 -2.13 -4.59 -1.95
N THR A 61 -2.75 -3.42 -2.07
CA THR A 61 -3.40 -2.75 -0.94
C THR A 61 -4.54 -3.57 -0.35
N ALA A 62 -5.40 -4.16 -1.19
CA ALA A 62 -6.48 -5.02 -0.75
C ALA A 62 -5.96 -6.29 -0.06
N VAL A 63 -4.91 -6.90 -0.62
CA VAL A 63 -4.26 -8.07 0.00
C VAL A 63 -3.64 -7.68 1.34
N ALA A 64 -2.99 -6.53 1.45
CA ALA A 64 -2.43 -6.05 2.72
C ALA A 64 -3.53 -5.84 3.77
N LEU A 65 -4.67 -5.22 3.42
CA LEU A 65 -5.81 -5.06 4.32
C LEU A 65 -6.50 -6.39 4.68
N ALA A 66 -6.52 -7.35 3.75
CA ALA A 66 -7.02 -8.70 4.04
C ALA A 66 -6.07 -9.46 4.99
N LEU A 67 -4.75 -9.33 4.81
CA LEU A 67 -3.77 -9.88 5.75
C LEU A 67 -3.86 -9.20 7.12
N TYR A 68 -4.11 -7.90 7.15
CA TYR A 68 -4.32 -7.16 8.39
C TYR A 68 -5.54 -7.66 9.15
N SER A 69 -6.59 -8.12 8.46
CA SER A 69 -7.77 -8.71 9.11
C SER A 69 -7.46 -10.00 9.87
N LEU A 70 -6.46 -10.77 9.42
CA LEU A 70 -6.03 -11.99 10.10
C LEU A 70 -5.49 -11.70 11.51
N PHE A 71 -4.88 -10.53 11.72
CA PHE A 71 -4.39 -10.13 13.04
C PHE A 71 -5.51 -9.91 14.05
N PHE A 72 -6.73 -9.55 13.60
CA PHE A 72 -7.90 -9.52 14.48
C PHE A 72 -8.35 -10.91 14.89
N VAL A 73 -8.34 -11.85 13.94
CA VAL A 73 -8.71 -13.26 14.20
C VAL A 73 -7.73 -13.90 15.19
N LEU A 74 -6.45 -13.54 15.09
CA LEU A 74 -5.39 -14.00 16.00
C LEU A 74 -5.34 -13.27 17.35
N GLN A 75 -6.31 -12.38 17.63
CA GLN A 75 -6.40 -11.63 18.90
C GLN A 75 -5.16 -10.81 19.27
N LEU A 76 -4.39 -10.33 18.28
CA LEU A 76 -3.23 -9.47 18.51
C LEU A 76 -3.60 -8.00 18.86
N GLY A 77 -4.83 -7.78 19.35
CA GLY A 77 -5.47 -6.46 19.48
C GLY A 77 -4.64 -5.40 20.19
N ASN A 78 -3.89 -5.79 21.23
CA ASN A 78 -3.01 -4.87 21.97
C ASN A 78 -1.85 -4.37 21.10
N MET A 79 -1.24 -5.24 20.29
CA MET A 79 -0.18 -4.82 19.36
C MET A 79 -0.72 -3.95 18.21
N LEU A 80 -1.95 -4.21 17.73
CA LEU A 80 -2.56 -3.37 16.70
C LEU A 80 -2.96 -1.99 17.25
N ALA A 81 -3.37 -1.89 18.52
CA ALA A 81 -3.74 -0.61 19.10
C ALA A 81 -2.58 0.39 19.04
N ASP A 82 -1.37 -0.08 19.34
CA ASP A 82 -0.18 0.76 19.40
C ASP A 82 0.49 0.93 18.04
N TYR A 83 0.51 -0.12 17.21
CA TYR A 83 1.32 -0.17 15.98
C TYR A 83 0.50 -0.35 14.68
N SER A 84 -0.82 -0.13 14.69
CA SER A 84 -1.70 -0.36 13.52
C SER A 84 -1.15 0.19 12.19
N PRO A 85 -0.74 1.48 12.09
CA PRO A 85 -0.17 2.01 10.85
C PRO A 85 1.09 1.27 10.40
N LEU A 86 2.01 0.96 11.33
CA LEU A 86 3.23 0.20 11.07
C LEU A 86 2.94 -1.21 10.56
N VAL A 87 1.98 -1.90 11.17
CA VAL A 87 1.63 -3.26 10.75
C VAL A 87 1.10 -3.25 9.32
N THR A 88 0.25 -2.26 8.97
CA THR A 88 -0.27 -2.15 7.60
C THR A 88 0.81 -1.82 6.58
N GLU A 89 1.78 -0.97 6.94
CA GLU A 89 2.94 -0.67 6.11
C GLU A 89 3.82 -1.90 5.89
N TRP A 90 4.16 -2.61 6.95
CA TRP A 90 4.95 -3.84 6.89
C TRP A 90 4.28 -4.90 6.02
N LEU A 91 2.97 -5.11 6.20
CA LEU A 91 2.19 -6.01 5.36
C LEU A 91 2.22 -5.62 3.89
N LEU A 92 2.08 -4.32 3.57
CA LEU A 92 2.17 -3.86 2.20
C LEU A 92 3.57 -4.14 1.61
N VAL A 93 4.65 -3.89 2.36
CA VAL A 93 6.02 -4.20 1.92
C VAL A 93 6.18 -5.69 1.62
N VAL A 94 5.66 -6.58 2.47
CA VAL A 94 5.68 -8.04 2.25
C VAL A 94 4.93 -8.43 0.98
N VAL A 95 3.74 -7.87 0.76
CA VAL A 95 2.93 -8.13 -0.44
C VAL A 95 3.63 -7.62 -1.71
N LEU A 96 4.17 -6.40 -1.68
CA LEU A 96 4.90 -5.82 -2.82
C LEU A 96 6.16 -6.62 -3.13
N SER A 97 6.91 -7.06 -2.11
CA SER A 97 8.09 -7.90 -2.29
C SER A 97 7.75 -9.23 -2.97
N SER A 98 6.64 -9.86 -2.55
CA SER A 98 6.15 -11.11 -3.12
C SER A 98 5.77 -10.95 -4.60
N ILE A 99 5.06 -9.86 -4.93
CA ILE A 99 4.65 -9.56 -6.31
C ILE A 99 5.85 -9.20 -7.19
N SER A 100 6.79 -8.41 -6.68
CA SER A 100 8.02 -8.03 -7.37
C SER A 100 8.88 -9.24 -7.73
N THR A 101 8.94 -10.24 -6.85
CA THR A 101 9.62 -11.53 -7.13
C THR A 101 9.02 -12.23 -8.35
N MET A 102 7.70 -12.15 -8.51
CA MET A 102 6.96 -12.76 -9.63
C MET A 102 6.89 -11.87 -10.89
N GLN A 103 7.51 -10.68 -10.88
CA GLN A 103 7.42 -9.70 -11.96
C GLN A 103 7.73 -10.29 -13.35
N ARG A 104 8.85 -11.01 -13.46
CA ARG A 104 9.29 -11.61 -14.74
C ARG A 104 8.24 -12.58 -15.30
N VAL A 105 7.60 -13.35 -14.43
CA VAL A 105 6.55 -14.31 -14.80
C VAL A 105 5.30 -13.56 -15.26
N ILE A 106 4.86 -12.55 -14.51
CA ILE A 106 3.66 -11.75 -14.80
C ILE A 106 3.79 -11.03 -16.14
N VAL A 107 4.91 -10.31 -16.35
CA VAL A 107 5.19 -9.58 -17.59
C VAL A 107 5.38 -10.56 -18.77
N GLY A 108 6.05 -11.69 -18.52
CA GLY A 108 6.22 -12.76 -19.51
C GLY A 108 4.89 -13.34 -19.99
N ARG A 109 3.93 -13.57 -19.08
CA ARG A 109 2.58 -14.04 -19.43
C ARG A 109 1.81 -13.04 -20.28
N VAL A 110 1.91 -11.74 -19.99
CA VAL A 110 1.26 -10.70 -20.81
C VAL A 110 1.87 -10.60 -22.21
N ARG A 111 3.20 -10.77 -22.33
CA ARG A 111 3.89 -10.77 -23.63
C ARG A 111 3.41 -11.91 -24.53
N ARG A 112 3.18 -13.11 -23.98
CA ARG A 112 2.69 -14.30 -24.70
C ARG A 112 1.17 -14.35 -24.89
N SER A 113 0.44 -13.36 -24.38
CA SER A 113 -1.02 -13.32 -24.46
C SER A 113 -1.52 -13.12 -25.91
N ARG A 114 -2.57 -13.86 -26.29
CA ARG A 114 -3.29 -13.72 -27.57
C ARG A 114 -4.17 -12.46 -27.68
N ARG A 115 -4.06 -11.51 -26.74
CA ARG A 115 -4.83 -10.25 -26.76
C ARG A 115 -4.46 -9.38 -27.97
N PRO A 116 -5.41 -8.59 -28.51
CA PRO A 116 -5.13 -7.68 -29.62
C PRO A 116 -4.02 -6.70 -29.24
N VAL A 117 -3.15 -6.36 -30.21
CA VAL A 117 -1.88 -5.64 -30.00
C VAL A 117 -2.06 -4.37 -29.18
N LEU A 118 -3.07 -3.54 -29.49
CA LEU A 118 -3.37 -2.30 -28.76
C LEU A 118 -3.69 -2.53 -27.27
N ARG A 119 -4.49 -3.55 -26.94
CA ARG A 119 -4.83 -3.88 -25.54
C ARG A 119 -3.62 -4.48 -24.80
N ARG A 120 -2.82 -5.29 -25.49
CA ARG A 120 -1.59 -5.88 -24.95
C ARG A 120 -0.55 -4.81 -24.62
N THR A 121 -0.31 -3.85 -25.52
CA THR A 121 0.61 -2.75 -25.28
C THR A 121 0.16 -1.89 -24.11
N ARG A 122 -1.12 -1.51 -24.06
CA ARG A 122 -1.66 -0.71 -22.94
C ARG A 122 -1.54 -1.43 -21.60
N LEU A 123 -1.83 -2.73 -21.56
CA LEU A 123 -1.68 -3.54 -20.35
C LEU A 123 -0.22 -3.62 -19.90
N ARG A 124 0.71 -3.80 -20.84
CA ARG A 124 2.15 -3.84 -20.55
C ARG A 124 2.64 -2.50 -20.02
N THR A 125 2.20 -1.38 -20.59
CA THR A 125 2.53 -0.04 -20.07
C THR A 125 2.04 0.13 -18.64
N ALA A 126 0.77 -0.21 -18.35
CA ALA A 126 0.22 -0.10 -17.01
C ALA A 126 0.89 -1.05 -16.00
N LEU A 127 1.29 -2.25 -16.41
CA LEU A 127 2.07 -3.16 -15.57
C LEU A 127 3.48 -2.63 -15.29
N ASN A 128 4.15 -2.07 -16.30
CA ASN A 128 5.47 -1.47 -16.10
C ASN A 128 5.40 -0.27 -15.16
N GLU A 129 4.39 0.60 -15.33
CA GLU A 129 4.11 1.72 -14.43
C GLU A 129 3.82 1.21 -13.00
N PHE A 130 3.03 0.15 -12.87
CA PHE A 130 2.77 -0.50 -11.58
C PHE A 130 4.05 -1.00 -10.92
N PHE A 131 4.89 -1.78 -11.61
CA PHE A 131 6.13 -2.30 -11.01
C PHE A 131 7.12 -1.18 -10.67
N PHE A 132 7.12 -0.09 -11.43
CA PHE A 132 7.93 1.08 -11.12
C PHE A 132 7.46 1.75 -9.83
N VAL A 133 6.17 2.09 -9.73
CA VAL A 133 5.57 2.69 -8.53
C VAL A 133 5.70 1.77 -7.33
N ALA A 134 5.37 0.48 -7.49
CA ALA A 134 5.50 -0.55 -6.46
C ALA A 134 6.92 -0.59 -5.88
N ARG A 135 7.96 -0.48 -6.73
CA ARG A 135 9.34 -0.50 -6.27
C ARG A 135 9.71 0.75 -5.48
N ILE A 136 9.28 1.93 -5.93
CA ILE A 136 9.51 3.19 -5.20
C ILE A 136 8.80 3.14 -3.85
N THR A 137 7.52 2.78 -3.83
CA THR A 137 6.72 2.63 -2.60
C THR A 137 7.34 1.61 -1.65
N GLN A 138 7.68 0.41 -2.16
CA GLN A 138 8.31 -0.64 -1.35
C GLN A 138 9.61 -0.13 -0.73
N ASN A 139 10.48 0.51 -1.51
CA ASN A 139 11.75 1.02 -1.01
C ASN A 139 11.53 2.12 0.04
N ALA A 140 10.62 3.06 -0.20
CA ALA A 140 10.34 4.16 0.73
C ALA A 140 9.84 3.63 2.09
N TYR A 141 8.87 2.71 2.07
CA TYR A 141 8.36 2.09 3.29
C TYR A 141 9.37 1.14 3.95
N THR A 142 10.22 0.46 3.18
CA THR A 142 11.30 -0.35 3.75
C THR A 142 12.30 0.53 4.51
N ILE A 143 12.69 1.66 3.93
CA ILE A 143 13.58 2.63 4.58
C ILE A 143 12.92 3.15 5.86
N HIS A 144 11.65 3.52 5.79
CA HIS A 144 10.91 4.00 6.96
C HIS A 144 10.88 2.97 8.10
N LEU A 145 10.50 1.72 7.79
CA LEU A 145 10.52 0.62 8.76
C LEU A 145 11.92 0.38 9.33
N PHE A 146 12.98 0.54 8.53
CA PHE A 146 14.36 0.40 8.99
C PHE A 146 14.76 1.52 9.95
N ILE A 147 14.34 2.77 9.68
CA ILE A 147 14.55 3.91 10.58
C ILE A 147 13.85 3.66 11.92
N ILE A 148 12.60 3.18 11.90
CA ILE A 148 11.86 2.86 13.13
C ILE A 148 12.52 1.70 13.89
N LEU A 149 12.97 0.66 13.18
CA LEU A 149 13.70 -0.44 13.80
C LEU A 149 14.98 0.07 14.49
N PHE A 150 15.74 0.94 13.83
CA PHE A 150 16.93 1.54 14.41
C PHE A 150 16.60 2.38 15.64
N TYR A 151 15.53 3.20 15.57
CA TYR A 151 15.04 3.97 16.70
C TYR A 151 14.66 3.09 17.90
N LYS A 152 14.04 1.93 17.66
CA LYS A 152 13.65 1.00 18.73
C LYS A 152 14.84 0.23 19.33
N ILE A 153 16.00 0.21 18.68
CA ILE A 153 17.24 -0.38 19.20
C ILE A 153 17.97 0.61 20.13
N LEU A 154 17.71 1.92 20.03
CA LEU A 154 18.33 2.91 20.91
C LEU A 154 17.94 2.69 22.39
N PRO A 155 18.82 3.07 23.34
CA PRO A 155 18.51 3.02 24.76
C PRO A 155 17.21 3.76 25.10
N GLU A 156 16.40 3.20 25.99
CA GLU A 156 15.11 3.80 26.38
C GLU A 156 15.24 5.23 26.92
N ALA A 157 16.40 5.57 27.51
CA ALA A 157 16.71 6.92 27.98
C ALA A 157 16.69 7.99 26.86
N ASP A 158 16.93 7.58 25.61
CA ASP A 158 16.94 8.45 24.44
C ASP A 158 15.62 8.40 23.65
N GLN A 159 14.70 7.50 24.04
CA GLN A 159 13.40 7.36 23.39
C GLN A 159 12.41 8.39 23.96
N THR A 160 12.01 9.35 23.13
CA THR A 160 10.99 10.34 23.51
C THR A 160 9.67 10.03 22.83
N LEU A 161 8.58 10.15 23.58
CA LEU A 161 7.21 9.89 23.07
C LEU A 161 6.91 10.73 21.81
N ARG A 162 7.44 11.96 21.74
CA ARG A 162 7.28 12.87 20.61
C ARG A 162 8.00 12.37 19.35
N LEU A 163 9.22 11.85 19.49
CA LEU A 163 9.97 11.32 18.34
C LEU A 163 9.33 10.03 17.83
N GLU A 164 8.82 9.19 18.74
CA GLU A 164 8.07 7.99 18.37
C GLU A 164 6.80 8.30 17.58
N GLN A 165 6.00 9.27 18.02
CA GLN A 165 4.81 9.71 17.27
C GLN A 165 5.17 10.29 15.91
N LEU A 166 6.24 11.11 15.84
CA LEU A 166 6.70 11.72 14.59
C LEU A 166 7.15 10.64 13.59
N LEU A 167 7.96 9.69 14.05
CA LEU A 167 8.43 8.57 13.23
C LEU A 167 7.26 7.70 12.77
N GLN A 168 6.43 7.20 13.68
CA GLN A 168 5.39 6.23 13.33
C GLN A 168 4.24 6.82 12.50
N ARG A 169 3.92 8.10 12.67
CA ARG A 169 2.70 8.71 12.07
C ARG A 169 3.03 9.77 11.04
N GLU A 170 3.77 10.81 11.43
CA GLU A 170 4.03 11.97 10.56
C GLU A 170 4.92 11.60 9.38
N PHE A 171 5.97 10.81 9.61
CA PHE A 171 6.88 10.41 8.55
C PHE A 171 6.23 9.44 7.56
N LEU A 172 5.39 8.51 8.05
CA LEU A 172 4.57 7.64 7.20
C LEU A 172 3.63 8.44 6.28
N LEU A 173 2.94 9.44 6.84
CA LEU A 173 2.07 10.33 6.09
C LEU A 173 2.85 11.15 5.07
N ALA A 174 4.00 11.72 5.46
CA ALA A 174 4.86 12.50 4.58
C ALA A 174 5.37 11.68 3.40
N ILE A 175 5.83 10.45 3.62
CA ILE A 175 6.23 9.52 2.55
C ILE A 175 5.05 9.25 1.62
N SER A 176 3.90 8.93 2.19
CA SER A 176 2.73 8.53 1.41
C SER A 176 2.15 9.68 0.58
N LEU A 177 2.14 10.90 1.12
CA LEU A 177 1.78 12.13 0.41
C LEU A 177 2.82 12.49 -0.65
N GLY A 178 4.12 12.37 -0.33
CA GLY A 178 5.22 12.59 -1.27
C GLY A 178 5.12 11.65 -2.49
N LEU A 179 4.76 10.38 -2.27
CA LEU A 179 4.48 9.43 -3.34
C LEU A 179 3.28 9.85 -4.20
N MET A 180 2.23 10.44 -3.61
CA MET A 180 1.05 10.91 -4.34
C MET A 180 1.30 12.14 -5.20
N LEU A 181 2.25 12.99 -4.80
CA LEU A 181 2.65 14.19 -5.55
C LEU A 181 3.62 13.87 -6.69
N TYR A 182 4.19 12.66 -6.73
CA TYR A 182 5.07 12.16 -7.78
C TYR A 182 4.29 11.58 -8.98
#